data_AF-A0A3N5NM99-F1
#
_entry.id   AF-A0A3N5NM99-F1
#
_cell.length_a   1.000
_cell.length_b   1.000
_cell.length_c   1.000
_cell.angle_alpha   90.00
_cell.angle_beta   90.00
_cell.angle_gamma   90.00
#
_symmetry.space_group_name_H-M   'P 1'
#
loop_
_entity.id
_entity.type
_entity.pdbx_description
1 polymer ?
#
loop_
_entity_poly.entity_id
_entity_poly.type
_entity_poly.pdbx_seq_one_letter_code
_entity_poly.pdbx_strand_id
1 'polypeptide(L)'
;PFIGAGLALLLGDRSLGWPMALGCVLMLAGVLLHLTESHSHEHEHEALEHEHAHRHDDGHHEHRHDPMPAGEHSHLHRHVRLRHTHPHVPDLHHGHRH
;
A
#
# COMPACT_ATOMS: atom_id res chain seq x y z
N PRO A 1 -12.67 -9.23 20.26
CA PRO A 1 -13.20 -10.58 20.60
C PRO A 1 -12.35 -11.32 21.64
N PHE A 2 -11.01 -11.38 21.51
CA PHE A 2 -10.13 -11.91 22.57
C PHE A 2 -10.21 -11.12 23.89
N ILE A 3 -10.27 -9.78 23.81
CA ILE A 3 -10.42 -8.90 24.98
C ILE A 3 -11.73 -9.19 25.72
N GLY A 4 -12.84 -9.35 24.98
CA GLY A 4 -14.15 -9.67 25.56
C GLY A 4 -14.17 -11.04 26.25
N ALA A 5 -13.56 -12.06 25.63
CA ALA A 5 -13.41 -13.38 26.25
C ALA A 5 -12.50 -13.36 27.49
N GLY A 6 -11.41 -12.59 27.45
CA GLY A 6 -10.53 -12.38 28.60
C GLY A 6 -11.23 -11.67 29.76
N LEU A 7 -12.07 -10.68 29.47
CA LEU A 7 -12.89 -10.00 30.47
C LEU A 7 -13.95 -10.94 31.07
N ALA A 8 -14.63 -11.76 30.27
CA ALA A 8 -15.60 -12.73 30.77
C ALA A 8 -14.96 -13.73 31.75
N LEU A 9 -13.77 -14.24 31.42
CA LEU A 9 -12.96 -15.07 32.31
C LEU A 9 -12.60 -14.37 33.64
N LEU A 10 -12.13 -13.12 33.56
CA LEU A 10 -11.79 -12.32 34.75
C LEU A 10 -13.01 -12.05 35.63
N LEU A 11 -14.20 -11.91 35.04
CA LEU A 11 -15.47 -11.73 35.74
C LEU A 11 -16.04 -13.05 36.30
N GLY A 12 -15.31 -14.16 36.17
CA GLY A 12 -15.67 -15.44 36.77
C GLY A 12 -16.65 -16.27 35.94
N ASP A 13 -16.77 -15.98 34.65
CA ASP A 13 -17.60 -16.78 33.75
C ASP A 13 -17.07 -18.22 33.69
N ARG A 14 -17.90 -19.16 34.16
CA ARG A 14 -17.60 -20.60 34.15
C ARG A 14 -18.05 -21.28 32.86
N SER A 15 -18.68 -20.53 31.96
CA SER A 15 -19.23 -21.04 30.70
C SER A 15 -18.20 -21.00 29.56
N LEU A 16 -16.93 -21.29 29.86
CA LEU A 16 -15.94 -21.63 28.83
C LEU A 16 -16.30 -22.96 28.16
N GLY A 17 -17.33 -22.91 27.32
CA GLY A 17 -17.72 -24.03 26.49
C GLY A 17 -16.73 -24.22 25.35
N TRP A 18 -16.63 -25.47 24.89
CA TRP A 18 -15.93 -25.84 23.66
C TRP A 18 -16.20 -24.92 22.45
N PRO A 19 -17.42 -24.41 22.21
CA PRO A 19 -17.68 -23.49 21.11
C PRO A 19 -16.91 -22.17 21.22
N MET A 20 -16.72 -21.63 22.43
CA MET A 20 -16.00 -20.38 22.65
C MET A 20 -14.50 -20.55 22.39
N ALA A 21 -13.93 -21.66 22.87
CA ALA A 21 -12.54 -22.00 22.59
C ALA A 21 -12.29 -22.15 21.07
N LEU A 22 -13.18 -22.88 20.38
CA LEU A 22 -13.11 -23.04 18.92
C LEU A 22 -13.21 -21.70 18.20
N GLY A 23 -14.15 -20.83 18.61
CA GLY A 23 -14.30 -19.49 18.04
C GLY A 23 -13.04 -18.63 18.21
N CYS A 24 -12.40 -18.67 19.38
CA CYS A 24 -11.13 -17.97 19.61
C CYS A 24 -10.02 -18.49 18.69
N VAL A 25 -9.89 -19.81 18.53
CA VAL A 25 -8.88 -20.42 17.66
C VAL A 25 -9.10 -20.05 16.20
N LEU A 26 -10.33 -20.18 15.68
CA LEU A 26 -10.64 -19.85 14.29
C LEU A 26 -10.36 -18.38 13.97
N MET A 27 -10.69 -17.51 14.90
CA MET A 27 -10.45 -16.08 14.75
C MET A 27 -8.96 -15.72 14.85
N LEU A 28 -8.20 -16.40 15.72
CA LEU A 28 -6.74 -16.23 15.77
C LEU A 28 -6.10 -16.70 14.46
N ALA A 29 -6.55 -17.86 13.96
CA ALA A 29 -6.13 -18.35 12.65
C ALA A 29 -6.48 -17.36 11.54
N GLY A 30 -7.68 -16.78 11.53
CA GLY A 30 -8.07 -15.76 10.56
C GLY A 30 -7.20 -14.51 10.60
N VAL A 31 -6.87 -14.01 11.80
CA VAL A 31 -5.95 -12.87 11.97
C VAL A 31 -4.55 -13.22 11.48
N LEU A 32 -4.03 -14.40 11.84
CA LEU A 32 -2.71 -14.85 11.40
C LEU A 32 -2.66 -14.97 9.88
N LEU A 33 -3.65 -15.62 9.27
CA LEU A 33 -3.76 -15.73 7.82
C LEU A 33 -3.73 -14.35 7.18
N HIS A 34 -4.56 -13.41 7.64
CA HIS A 34 -4.63 -12.06 7.10
C HIS A 34 -3.32 -11.26 7.25
N LEU A 35 -2.59 -11.46 8.36
CA LEU A 35 -1.28 -10.81 8.57
C LEU A 35 -0.15 -11.44 7.75
N THR A 36 -0.25 -12.73 7.44
CA THR A 36 0.75 -13.45 6.63
C THR A 36 0.46 -13.39 5.13
N GLU A 37 -0.75 -13.03 4.74
CA GLU A 37 -1.16 -12.88 3.36
C GLU A 37 -0.35 -11.76 2.69
N SER A 38 0.58 -12.15 1.83
CA SER A 38 1.44 -11.25 1.06
C SER A 38 1.05 -11.35 -0.39
N HIS A 39 0.25 -10.40 -0.86
CA HIS A 39 -0.14 -10.31 -2.26
C HIS A 39 0.65 -9.21 -2.96
N SER A 40 1.06 -9.48 -4.18
CA SER A 40 1.77 -8.53 -5.03
C SER A 40 1.00 -8.33 -6.30
N HIS A 41 0.78 -7.08 -6.70
CA HIS A 41 0.08 -6.77 -7.95
C HIS A 41 1.09 -6.29 -8.98
N GLU A 42 0.97 -6.83 -10.19
CA GLU A 42 1.66 -6.28 -11.34
C GLU A 42 0.89 -5.05 -11.82
N HIS A 43 1.61 -3.93 -11.90
CA HIS A 43 1.12 -2.68 -12.46
C HIS A 43 1.87 -2.38 -13.74
N GLU A 44 1.11 -2.00 -14.77
CA GLU A 44 1.63 -1.57 -16.05
C GLU A 44 1.26 -0.10 -16.27
N HIS A 45 2.29 0.74 -16.34
CA HIS A 45 2.17 2.13 -16.75
C HIS A 45 2.35 2.19 -18.27
N GLU A 46 1.33 2.68 -18.97
CA GLU A 46 1.45 2.98 -20.39
C GLU A 46 2.41 4.14 -20.61
N ALA A 47 2.94 4.26 -21.83
CA ALA A 47 3.75 5.42 -22.18
C ALA A 47 2.89 6.68 -22.07
N LEU A 48 3.36 7.66 -21.30
CA LEU A 48 2.66 8.91 -21.05
C LEU A 48 3.54 10.08 -21.44
N GLU A 49 3.01 10.98 -22.25
CA GLU A 49 3.63 12.27 -22.53
C GLU A 49 2.85 13.34 -21.76
N HIS A 50 3.55 14.15 -20.97
CA HIS A 50 2.96 15.27 -20.25
C HIS A 50 3.87 16.48 -20.25
N GLU A 51 3.31 17.65 -19.95
CA GLU A 51 4.07 18.88 -19.73
C GLU A 51 3.64 19.46 -18.38
N HIS A 52 4.61 19.71 -17.51
CA HIS A 52 4.40 20.38 -16.23
C HIS A 52 5.62 21.22 -15.88
N ALA A 53 5.38 22.27 -15.07
CA ALA A 53 6.46 23.10 -14.54
C ALA A 53 7.24 22.32 -13.47
N HIS A 54 8.57 22.35 -13.58
CA HIS A 54 9.48 21.74 -12.60
C HIS A 54 10.75 22.58 -12.44
N ARG A 55 11.51 22.31 -11.38
CA ARG A 55 12.81 22.96 -11.07
C ARG A 55 13.83 21.90 -10.76
N HIS A 56 15.06 22.05 -11.25
CA HIS A 56 16.11 21.02 -11.15
C HIS A 56 16.63 20.66 -9.74
N ASP A 57 16.08 21.28 -8.69
CA ASP A 57 16.40 21.04 -7.28
C ASP A 57 15.38 20.15 -6.55
N ASP A 58 14.37 19.58 -7.25
CA ASP A 58 13.28 18.80 -6.62
C ASP A 58 13.63 17.32 -6.32
N GLY A 59 14.79 16.85 -6.80
CA GLY A 59 15.28 15.48 -6.57
C GLY A 59 14.73 14.41 -7.53
N HIS A 60 13.91 14.78 -8.51
CA HIS A 60 13.25 13.88 -9.46
C HIS A 60 13.68 14.08 -10.92
N HIS A 61 14.80 14.76 -11.18
CA HIS A 61 15.27 14.99 -12.55
C HIS A 61 16.12 13.86 -13.07
N GLU A 62 15.62 13.20 -14.12
CA GLU A 62 16.34 12.15 -14.84
C GLU A 62 17.13 12.69 -16.06
N HIS A 63 17.27 14.01 -16.22
CA HIS A 63 17.97 14.63 -17.35
C HIS A 63 18.71 15.92 -16.97
N ARG A 64 19.69 16.32 -17.79
CA ARG A 64 20.50 17.55 -17.62
C ARG A 64 20.35 18.47 -18.83
N HIS A 65 20.19 19.76 -18.59
CA HIS A 65 20.19 20.78 -19.65
C HIS A 65 21.56 21.47 -19.77
N ASP A 66 21.90 21.89 -20.99
CA ASP A 66 23.00 22.79 -21.29
C ASP A 66 22.55 23.84 -22.33
N PRO A 67 22.42 25.14 -21.96
CA PRO A 67 22.65 25.70 -20.62
C PRO A 67 21.57 25.30 -19.62
N MET A 68 21.92 25.32 -18.33
CA MET A 68 20.96 25.03 -17.26
C MET A 68 19.96 26.19 -17.10
N PRO A 69 18.63 25.95 -17.21
CA PRO A 69 17.64 26.98 -16.99
C PRO A 69 17.61 27.43 -15.53
N ALA A 70 17.39 28.72 -15.31
CA ALA A 70 17.24 29.29 -13.98
C ALA A 70 15.76 29.30 -13.58
N GLY A 71 15.41 28.62 -12.48
CA GLY A 71 14.04 28.58 -11.94
C GLY A 71 13.14 27.51 -12.58
N GLU A 72 11.83 27.72 -12.51
CA GLU A 72 10.83 26.80 -13.07
C GLU A 72 10.81 26.86 -14.59
N HIS A 73 10.63 25.70 -15.21
CA HIS A 73 10.33 25.60 -16.63
C HIS A 73 9.45 24.40 -16.92
N SER A 74 8.77 24.43 -18.07
CA SER A 74 7.99 23.32 -18.59
C SER A 74 8.57 22.87 -19.92
N HIS A 75 8.53 21.56 -20.13
CA HIS A 75 8.77 20.95 -21.43
C HIS A 75 8.02 19.62 -21.49
N LEU A 76 7.86 19.10 -22.70
CA LEU A 76 7.27 17.79 -22.92
C LEU A 76 8.20 16.72 -22.32
N HIS A 77 7.74 16.06 -21.27
CA HIS A 77 8.40 14.91 -20.65
C HIS A 77 7.66 13.63 -21.07
N ARG A 78 8.43 12.61 -21.48
CA ARG A 78 7.90 11.32 -21.92
C ARG A 78 8.33 10.22 -20.96
N HIS A 79 7.36 9.60 -20.33
CA HIS A 79 7.52 8.37 -19.57
C HIS A 79 7.41 7.18 -20.51
N VAL A 80 8.40 6.30 -20.47
CA VAL A 80 8.34 5.02 -21.19
C VAL A 80 7.40 4.06 -20.49
N ARG A 81 6.88 3.07 -21.22
CA ARG A 81 6.08 1.99 -20.63
C ARG A 81 6.89 1.29 -19.54
N LEU A 82 6.34 1.20 -18.34
CA LEU A 82 6.99 0.58 -17.18
C LEU A 82 6.08 -0.51 -16.60
N ARG A 83 6.64 -1.70 -16.38
CA ARG A 83 6.00 -2.76 -15.60
C ARG A 83 6.75 -2.93 -14.30
N HIS A 84 6.02 -2.92 -13.20
CA HIS A 84 6.59 -3.17 -11.89
C HIS A 84 5.59 -3.88 -10.99
N THR A 85 6.09 -4.42 -9.89
CA THR A 85 5.30 -5.13 -8.90
C THR A 85 5.57 -4.53 -7.54
N HIS A 86 4.51 -4.28 -6.77
CA HIS A 86 4.65 -3.88 -5.38
C HIS A 86 3.68 -4.69 -4.50
N PRO A 87 3.95 -4.78 -3.19
CA PRO A 87 3.01 -5.36 -2.23
C PRO A 87 1.66 -4.65 -2.27
N HIS A 88 0.58 -5.38 -2.00
CA HIS A 88 -0.77 -4.83 -1.86
C HIS A 88 -0.89 -4.08 -0.52
N VAL A 89 -0.35 -2.87 -0.50
CA VAL A 89 -0.47 -1.89 0.59
C VAL A 89 -1.26 -0.68 0.07
N PRO A 90 -1.84 0.14 0.96
CA PRO A 90 -2.48 1.39 0.55
C PRO A 90 -1.47 2.27 -0.20
N ASP A 91 -1.61 2.35 -1.51
CA ASP A 91 -0.70 3.11 -2.38
C ASP A 91 -1.34 4.44 -2.78
N LEU A 92 -0.80 5.55 -2.27
CA LEU A 92 -1.23 6.90 -2.61
C LEU A 92 -0.92 7.28 -4.07
N HIS A 93 0.03 6.60 -4.70
CA HIS A 93 0.47 6.89 -6.07
C HIS A 93 -0.33 6.11 -7.11
N HIS A 94 -1.11 5.10 -6.70
CA HIS A 94 -1.89 4.26 -7.61
C HIS A 94 -3.37 4.37 -7.25
N GLY A 95 -4.05 5.33 -7.88
CA GLY A 95 -5.50 5.38 -7.85
C GLY A 95 -6.08 4.20 -8.62
N HIS A 96 -6.71 3.27 -7.91
CA HIS A 96 -7.48 2.20 -8.57
C HIS A 96 -8.62 2.83 -9.40
N ARG A 97 -8.58 2.67 -10.72
CA ARG A 97 -9.71 3.01 -11.58
C ARG A 97 -10.80 1.96 -11.35
N HIS A 98 -11.86 2.36 -10.68
CA HIS A 98 -13.13 1.64 -10.66
C HIS A 98 -13.97 2.01 -11.88
#